data_AF-A0A919HZ58-F1
#
_entry.id   AF-A0A919HZ58-F1
#
_cell.length_a   1.000
_cell.length_b   1.000
_cell.length_c   1.000
_cell.angle_alpha   90.00
_cell.angle_beta   90.00
_cell.angle_gamma   90.00
#
_symmetry.space_group_name_H-M   'P 1'
#
loop_
_entity.id
_entity.type
_entity.pdbx_description
1 polymer ?
#
loop_
_entity_poly.entity_id
_entity_poly.type
_entity_poly.pdbx_seq_one_letter_code
_entity_poly.pdbx_strand_id
1 'polypeptide(L)'
;MRLLQEENVWIVGTAGEADHTLFQSKMTGPMALVMGAEGEGMRRLTREHCDELISIPMAGSVSSLNVSVATGICLFEAVRQRS
;
A
#
# COMPACT_ATOMS: atom_id res chain seq x y z
N MET A 1 5.23 13.74 2.13
CA MET A 1 4.36 12.94 3.03
C MET A 1 3.74 13.83 4.09
N ARG A 2 4.53 14.60 4.86
CA ARG A 2 4.00 15.58 5.83
C ARG A 2 2.93 16.53 5.28
N LEU A 3 3.16 17.13 4.10
CA LEU A 3 2.14 17.96 3.44
C LEU A 3 0.80 17.23 3.20
N LEU A 4 0.84 15.95 2.82
CA LEU A 4 -0.38 15.16 2.61
C LEU A 4 -1.08 14.85 3.94
N GLN A 5 -0.30 14.52 4.98
CA GLN A 5 -0.82 14.29 6.32
C GLN A 5 -1.44 15.56 6.92
N GLU A 6 -0.84 16.72 6.70
CA GLU A 6 -1.37 18.04 7.08
C GLU A 6 -2.72 18.33 6.40
N GLU A 7 -2.91 17.83 5.18
CA GLU A 7 -4.19 17.90 4.42
C GLU A 7 -5.16 16.74 4.75
N ASN A 8 -4.94 16.01 5.86
CA ASN A 8 -5.75 14.86 6.29
C ASN A 8 -5.83 13.71 5.27
N VAL A 9 -4.78 13.51 4.47
CA VAL A 9 -4.68 12.37 3.54
C VAL A 9 -3.98 11.20 4.23
N TRP A 10 -4.69 10.07 4.36
CA TRP A 10 -4.15 8.84 4.97
C TRP A 10 -3.17 8.14 4.02
N ILE A 11 -1.93 7.92 4.46
CA ILE A 11 -0.87 7.35 3.63
C ILE A 11 -0.76 5.84 3.88
N VAL A 12 -1.13 5.04 2.89
CA VAL A 12 -1.07 3.58 2.93
C VAL A 12 0.09 3.09 2.07
N GLY A 13 1.04 2.39 2.68
CA GLY A 13 2.21 1.85 2.00
C GLY A 13 2.12 0.35 1.75
N THR A 14 2.59 -0.13 0.60
CA THR A 14 2.70 -1.58 0.34
C THR A 14 4.05 -2.13 0.79
N ALA A 15 4.04 -3.10 1.69
CA ALA A 15 5.23 -3.77 2.21
C ALA A 15 4.94 -5.27 2.45
N GLY A 16 5.90 -6.14 2.15
CA GLY A 16 5.71 -7.59 2.33
C GLY A 16 5.66 -7.98 3.82
N GLU A 17 6.33 -7.21 4.66
CA GLU A 17 6.40 -7.34 6.11
C GLU A 17 5.24 -6.68 6.87
N ALA A 18 4.20 -6.22 6.18
CA ALA A 18 3.02 -5.65 6.83
C ALA A 18 2.25 -6.71 7.63
N ASP A 19 1.76 -6.31 8.80
CA ASP A 19 1.05 -7.20 9.74
C ASP A 19 -0.35 -7.62 9.26
N HIS A 20 -0.89 -6.92 8.26
CA HIS A 20 -2.19 -7.20 7.67
C HIS A 20 -2.20 -6.95 6.16
N THR A 21 -3.21 -7.51 5.50
CA THR A 21 -3.38 -7.47 4.05
C THR A 21 -4.19 -6.25 3.60
N LEU A 22 -4.09 -5.91 2.31
CA LEU A 22 -4.93 -4.85 1.71
C LEU A 22 -6.44 -5.04 1.94
N PHE A 23 -6.90 -6.28 2.05
CA PHE A 23 -8.32 -6.60 2.26
C PHE A 23 -8.81 -6.27 3.67
N GLN A 24 -7.88 -6.14 4.63
CA GLN A 24 -8.16 -5.78 6.02
C GLN A 24 -7.98 -4.28 6.27
N SER A 25 -7.41 -3.56 5.30
CA SER A 25 -7.19 -2.12 5.38
C SER A 25 -8.45 -1.33 5.03
N LYS A 26 -8.58 -0.14 5.61
CA LYS A 26 -9.63 0.82 5.28
C LYS A 26 -9.15 1.75 4.17
N MET A 27 -9.53 1.46 2.92
CA MET A 27 -9.13 2.23 1.74
C MET A 27 -10.18 3.27 1.30
N THR A 28 -10.91 3.86 2.25
CA THR A 28 -11.96 4.89 2.02
C THR A 28 -11.53 6.26 2.55
N GLY A 29 -12.16 7.35 2.07
CA GLY A 29 -11.80 8.73 2.46
C GLY A 29 -10.59 9.31 1.71
N PRO A 30 -10.03 10.46 2.11
CA PRO A 30 -8.81 10.99 1.49
C PRO A 30 -7.61 10.07 1.78
N MET A 31 -6.98 9.52 0.74
CA MET A 31 -5.84 8.63 0.92
C MET A 31 -4.79 8.75 -0.19
N ALA A 32 -3.56 8.39 0.14
CA ALA A 32 -2.44 8.23 -0.79
C ALA A 32 -1.89 6.81 -0.68
N LEU A 33 -1.81 6.11 -1.82
CA LEU A 33 -1.21 4.78 -1.89
C LEU A 33 0.25 4.88 -2.32
N VAL A 34 1.15 4.24 -1.57
CA VAL A 34 2.59 4.24 -1.83
C VAL A 34 3.04 2.85 -2.23
N MET A 35 3.56 2.74 -3.46
CA MET A 35 4.06 1.49 -4.02
C MET A 35 5.58 1.44 -3.93
N GLY A 36 6.12 0.33 -3.44
CA GLY A 36 7.56 0.06 -3.47
C GLY A 36 8.05 -0.29 -4.88
N ALA A 37 9.35 -0.14 -5.12
CA ALA A 37 9.98 -0.65 -6.33
C ALA A 37 10.06 -2.19 -6.30
N GLU A 38 10.16 -2.81 -7.47
CA GLU A 38 10.38 -4.25 -7.56
C GLU A 38 11.72 -4.62 -6.90
N GLY A 39 11.74 -5.65 -6.05
CA GLY A 39 12.93 -6.09 -5.32
C GLY A 39 13.16 -5.34 -4.01
N GLU A 40 13.80 -4.16 -4.05
CA GLU A 40 14.16 -3.40 -2.83
C GLU A 40 12.94 -2.86 -2.06
N GLY A 41 11.76 -2.86 -2.69
CA GLY A 41 10.54 -2.37 -2.06
C GLY A 41 10.59 -0.87 -1.82
N MET A 42 10.10 -0.46 -0.66
CA MET A 42 10.02 0.95 -0.29
C MET A 42 11.21 1.36 0.57
N ARG A 43 11.78 2.55 0.31
CA ARG A 43 12.87 3.08 1.15
C ARG A 43 12.40 3.20 2.61
N ARG A 44 13.29 2.90 3.55
CA ARG A 44 13.01 2.95 5.00
C ARG A 44 12.31 4.23 5.44
N LEU A 45 12.83 5.39 5.06
CA LEU A 45 12.24 6.69 5.43
C LEU A 45 10.82 6.87 4.87
N THR A 46 10.56 6.41 3.66
CA THR A 46 9.22 6.48 3.04
C THR A 46 8.24 5.59 3.81
N ARG A 47 8.69 4.40 4.21
CA ARG A 47 7.90 3.45 5.01
C ARG A 47 7.55 4.02 6.39
N GLU A 48 8.50 4.66 7.07
CA GLU A 48 8.30 5.29 8.39
C GLU A 48 7.33 6.49 8.35
N HIS A 49 7.07 7.08 7.18
CA HIS A 49 6.10 8.17 7.01
C HIS A 49 4.74 7.69 6.48
N CYS A 50 4.54 6.39 6.28
CA CYS A 50 3.21 5.85 6.01
C CYS A 50 2.44 5.71 7.32
N ASP A 51 1.15 6.04 7.31
CA ASP A 51 0.27 5.88 8.46
C ASP A 51 -0.12 4.40 8.67
N GLU A 52 -0.09 3.63 7.59
CA GLU A 52 -0.41 2.21 7.58
C GLU A 52 0.44 1.46 6.55
N LEU A 53 0.80 0.22 6.85
CA LEU A 53 1.43 -0.69 5.90
C LEU A 53 0.52 -1.87 5.62
N ILE A 54 0.43 -2.27 4.34
CA ILE A 54 -0.40 -3.37 3.87
C ILE A 54 0.41 -4.32 2.98
N SER A 55 0.07 -5.61 3.01
CA SER A 55 0.62 -6.62 2.11
C SER A 55 -0.41 -7.09 1.09
N ILE A 56 0.08 -7.53 -0.08
CA ILE A 56 -0.74 -8.30 -1.02
C ILE A 56 -0.48 -9.78 -0.71
N PRO A 57 -1.51 -10.58 -0.35
CA PRO A 57 -1.30 -11.97 0.00
C PRO A 57 -0.82 -12.76 -1.21
N MET A 58 0.38 -13.32 -1.11
CA MET A 58 0.97 -14.18 -2.15
C MET A 58 0.63 -15.64 -1.86
N ALA A 59 0.13 -16.34 -2.86
CA ALA A 59 -0.04 -17.80 -2.80
C ALA A 59 1.13 -18.48 -3.53
N GLY A 60 1.79 -19.44 -2.86
CA GLY A 60 2.89 -20.21 -3.44
C GLY A 60 4.27 -19.63 -3.17
N SER A 61 5.21 -19.85 -4.09
CA SER A 61 6.64 -19.55 -3.90
C SER A 61 7.09 -18.19 -4.45
N VAL A 62 6.19 -17.43 -5.08
CA VAL A 62 6.51 -16.12 -5.65
C VAL A 62 6.51 -15.09 -4.51
N SER A 63 7.63 -14.40 -4.33
CA SER A 63 7.83 -13.44 -3.24
C SER A 63 7.34 -12.03 -3.55
N SER A 64 7.07 -11.70 -4.81
CA SER A 64 6.64 -10.36 -5.22
C SER A 64 5.92 -10.35 -6.56
N LEU A 65 5.05 -9.36 -6.75
CA LEU A 65 4.46 -9.03 -8.05
C LEU A 65 5.22 -7.89 -8.71
N ASN A 66 5.10 -7.81 -10.03
CA ASN A 66 5.48 -6.61 -10.77
C ASN A 66 4.73 -5.39 -10.23
N VAL A 67 5.42 -4.26 -10.11
CA VAL A 67 4.86 -3.02 -9.52
C VAL A 67 3.58 -2.56 -10.22
N SER A 68 3.48 -2.70 -11.54
CA SER A 68 2.28 -2.30 -12.30
C SER A 68 1.06 -3.15 -11.88
N VAL A 69 1.25 -4.47 -11.79
CA VAL A 69 0.19 -5.41 -11.39
C VAL A 69 -0.22 -5.19 -9.93
N ALA A 70 0.76 -5.05 -9.03
CA ALA A 70 0.50 -4.75 -7.62
C ALA A 70 -0.27 -3.43 -7.44
N THR A 71 0.12 -2.39 -8.19
CA THR A 71 -0.56 -1.09 -8.17
C THR A 71 -2.00 -1.23 -8.64
N GLY A 72 -2.23 -1.95 -9.74
CA GLY A 72 -3.58 -2.22 -10.25
C GLY A 72 -4.46 -2.93 -9.22
N ILE A 73 -3.94 -3.98 -8.56
CA ILE A 73 -4.67 -4.72 -7.52
C ILE A 73 -5.08 -3.80 -6.36
N CYS A 74 -4.12 -3.06 -5.80
CA CYS A 74 -4.39 -2.17 -4.66
C CYS A 74 -5.36 -1.03 -5.03
N LEU A 75 -5.22 -0.44 -6.22
CA LEU A 75 -6.13 0.61 -6.68
C LEU A 75 -7.56 0.07 -6.87
N PHE A 76 -7.71 -1.12 -7.46
CA PHE A 76 -9.03 -1.73 -7.63
C PHE A 76 -9.67 -2.17 -6.32
N GLU A 77 -8.89 -2.56 -5.31
CA GLU A 77 -9.41 -2.77 -3.96
C GLU A 77 -9.95 -1.46 -3.35
N ALA A 78 -9.23 -0.34 -3.53
CA ALA A 78 -9.72 0.97 -3.12
C ALA A 78 -11.02 1.35 -3.86
N VAL A 79 -11.11 1.09 -5.17
CA VAL A 79 -12.36 1.29 -5.93
C VAL A 79 -13.49 0.43 -5.37
N ARG A 80 -13.22 -0.85 -5.08
CA ARG A 80 -14.20 -1.80 -4.52
C ARG A 80 -14.74 -1.34 -3.18
N GLN A 81 -13.90 -0.81 -2.29
CA GLN A 81 -14.33 -0.33 -0.97
C GLN A 81 -15.06 1.03 -1.02
N ARG A 82 -14.93 1.78 -2.12
CA ARG A 82 -15.54 3.11 -2.32
C ARG A 82 -16.82 3.08 -3.15
N SER A 83 -17.17 1.91 -3.68
CA SER A 83 -18.39 1.66 -4.46
C SER A 83 -19.46 1.10 -3.54
#